data_AF-A0A2V5NHP9-F1
#
_entry.id   AF-A0A2V5NHP9-F1
#
_cell.length_a   1.000
_cell.length_b   1.000
_cell.length_c   1.000
_cell.angle_alpha   90.00
_cell.angle_beta   90.00
_cell.angle_gamma   90.00
#
_symmetry.space_group_name_H-M   'P 1'
#
loop_
_entity.id
_entity.type
_entity.pdbx_description
1 polymer ?
#
loop_
_entity_poly.entity_id
_entity_poly.type
_entity_poly.pdbx_seq_one_letter_code
_entity_poly.pdbx_strand_id
1 'polypeptide(L)'
;VVGRPNVGKSSLINAIVRSERAIVSELPGTTRDAIDIVYERDDLRFVFIDTAGIRRRGKVSSSAEVFSVMRAERSIRRADLCVLVIDLTMGVTAQDKRIAGLIQVARKPAIAVLNKWDLVEPGRDKKQWGRELIEEARSRIFFLDYVPVLITTASTGENVDRLFALIQKVQRAARKHIGTGVLNRLLRHAFEANPPALLKGRRLKLFYATQAKNSGLHPVETSVGKASASDKSRGDLAPPEFVLFVNDPRLITESYRRYLEARIREAEPYAGLPIILTLRARARNVSRR
;
A
#
# COMPACT_ATOMS: atom_id res chain seq x y z
N VAL A 1 -9.48 3.34 -5.01
CA VAL A 1 -10.19 2.27 -4.28
C VAL A 1 -10.30 1.05 -5.19
N VAL A 2 -9.86 -0.13 -4.74
CA VAL A 2 -9.82 -1.36 -5.53
C VAL A 2 -10.46 -2.53 -4.78
N GLY A 3 -10.82 -3.59 -5.49
CA GLY A 3 -11.51 -4.76 -4.92
C GLY A 3 -12.42 -5.42 -5.97
N ARG A 4 -12.86 -6.64 -5.69
CA ARG A 4 -13.70 -7.43 -6.61
C ARG A 4 -15.04 -6.75 -6.93
N PRO A 5 -15.75 -7.17 -7.98
CA PRO A 5 -17.14 -6.74 -8.19
C PRO A 5 -17.99 -6.91 -6.91
N ASN A 6 -18.92 -5.99 -6.68
CA ASN A 6 -19.94 -6.05 -5.61
C ASN A 6 -19.45 -6.05 -4.14
N VAL A 7 -18.15 -5.85 -3.86
CA VAL A 7 -17.62 -5.71 -2.48
C VAL A 7 -18.03 -4.41 -1.77
N GLY A 8 -18.70 -3.48 -2.47
CA GLY A 8 -19.19 -2.21 -1.93
C GLY A 8 -18.27 -1.00 -2.15
N LYS A 9 -17.37 -1.04 -3.13
CA LYS A 9 -16.53 0.12 -3.53
C LYS A 9 -17.35 1.39 -3.78
N SER A 10 -18.46 1.26 -4.54
CA SER A 10 -19.33 2.40 -4.86
C SER A 10 -20.02 2.95 -3.62
N SER A 11 -20.52 2.08 -2.75
CA SER A 11 -21.12 2.47 -1.48
C SER A 11 -20.11 3.21 -0.60
N LEU A 12 -18.86 2.73 -0.56
CA LEU A 12 -17.80 3.36 0.23
C LEU A 12 -17.50 4.78 -0.27
N ILE A 13 -17.32 4.96 -1.58
CA ILE A 13 -17.09 6.30 -2.15
C ILE A 13 -18.30 7.20 -1.94
N ASN A 14 -19.52 6.69 -2.13
CA ASN A 14 -20.73 7.49 -1.90
C ASN A 14 -20.88 7.90 -0.43
N ALA A 15 -20.59 7.02 0.52
CA ALA A 15 -20.61 7.34 1.94
C ALA A 15 -19.57 8.42 2.29
N ILE A 16 -18.38 8.35 1.67
CA ILE A 16 -17.35 9.39 1.80
C ILE A 16 -17.85 10.73 1.22
N VAL A 17 -18.33 10.72 -0.02
CA VAL A 17 -18.73 11.92 -0.77
C VAL A 17 -19.94 12.62 -0.13
N ARG A 18 -20.86 11.86 0.46
CA ARG A 18 -22.06 12.39 1.13
C ARG A 18 -21.81 12.86 2.57
N SER A 19 -20.58 12.75 3.08
CA SER A 19 -20.25 13.29 4.41
C SER A 19 -20.39 14.82 4.40
N GLU A 20 -21.00 15.41 5.43
CA GLU A 20 -21.33 16.84 5.55
C GLU A 20 -20.12 17.81 5.49
N ARG A 21 -18.89 17.30 5.42
CA ARG A 21 -17.63 18.06 5.55
C ARG A 21 -16.82 18.14 4.26
N ALA A 22 -17.45 18.01 3.09
CA ALA A 22 -16.73 17.77 1.84
C ALA A 22 -17.12 18.69 0.68
N ILE A 23 -16.10 19.21 -0.02
CA ILE A 23 -16.25 19.82 -1.34
C ILE A 23 -15.91 18.76 -2.39
N VAL A 24 -16.80 18.59 -3.36
CA VAL A 24 -16.70 17.54 -4.37
C VAL A 24 -16.74 18.18 -5.76
N SER A 25 -15.71 17.90 -6.57
CA SER A 25 -15.66 18.35 -7.97
C SER A 25 -15.17 17.22 -8.89
N GLU A 26 -15.53 17.31 -10.17
CA GLU A 26 -15.18 16.31 -11.18
C GLU A 26 -14.04 16.81 -12.05
N LEU A 27 -13.03 15.95 -12.28
CA LEU A 27 -11.95 16.22 -13.23
C LEU A 27 -12.18 15.39 -14.50
N PRO A 28 -12.33 16.02 -15.69
CA PRO A 28 -12.37 15.33 -16.96
C PRO A 28 -11.05 14.60 -17.24
N GLY A 29 -11.08 13.28 -17.39
CA GLY A 29 -9.91 12.48 -17.77
C GLY A 29 -9.65 12.45 -19.28
N THR A 30 -8.38 12.26 -19.67
CA THR A 30 -7.93 12.23 -21.08
C THR A 30 -8.30 10.94 -21.82
N THR A 31 -8.74 9.89 -21.11
CA THR A 31 -9.36 8.70 -21.70
C THR A 31 -10.87 8.77 -21.51
N ARG A 32 -11.61 8.65 -22.62
CA ARG A 32 -13.07 8.79 -22.88
C ARG A 32 -14.09 8.39 -21.80
N ASP A 33 -13.69 7.78 -20.69
CA ASP A 33 -14.56 7.24 -19.65
C ASP A 33 -14.13 7.53 -18.20
N ALA A 34 -12.94 8.06 -17.90
CA ALA A 34 -12.48 8.20 -16.51
C ALA A 34 -12.85 9.56 -15.92
N ILE A 35 -13.84 9.60 -15.03
CA ILE A 35 -14.12 10.73 -14.14
C ILE A 35 -13.43 10.45 -12.81
N ASP A 36 -12.49 11.31 -12.43
CA ASP A 36 -11.86 11.28 -11.12
C ASP A 36 -12.61 12.24 -10.19
N ILE A 37 -12.87 11.83 -8.95
CA ILE A 37 -13.61 12.64 -7.96
C ILE A 37 -12.59 13.31 -7.05
N VAL A 38 -12.58 14.64 -7.06
CA VAL A 38 -11.84 15.43 -6.08
C VAL A 38 -12.69 15.54 -4.82
N TYR A 39 -12.08 15.29 -3.68
CA TYR A 39 -12.70 15.37 -2.36
C TYR A 39 -11.77 16.13 -1.43
N GLU A 40 -12.28 17.19 -0.80
CA GLU A 40 -11.52 17.97 0.18
C GLU A 40 -12.11 17.80 1.58
N ARG A 41 -11.23 17.59 2.56
CA ARG A 41 -11.59 17.41 3.97
C ARG A 41 -10.43 17.80 4.86
N ASP A 42 -10.70 18.57 5.92
CA ASP A 42 -9.72 18.96 6.94
C ASP A 42 -8.43 19.55 6.29
N ASP A 43 -8.59 20.43 5.29
CA ASP A 43 -7.54 21.02 4.44
C ASP A 43 -6.69 20.02 3.62
N LEU A 44 -7.07 18.74 3.63
CA LEU A 44 -6.46 17.70 2.81
C LEU A 44 -7.30 17.47 1.55
N ARG A 45 -6.61 17.42 0.41
CA ARG A 45 -7.20 17.13 -0.89
C ARG A 45 -6.93 15.68 -1.30
N PHE A 46 -7.99 14.99 -1.67
CA PHE A 46 -7.98 13.61 -2.13
C PHE A 46 -8.51 13.53 -3.56
N VAL A 47 -7.96 12.61 -4.35
CA VAL A 47 -8.49 12.30 -5.68
C VAL A 47 -8.83 10.81 -5.71
N PHE A 48 -10.11 10.50 -5.78
CA PHE A 48 -10.56 9.15 -6.06
C PHE A 48 -10.45 8.90 -7.55
N ILE A 49 -9.51 8.04 -7.93
CA ILE A 49 -9.25 7.68 -9.32
C ILE A 49 -10.15 6.55 -9.83
N ASP A 50 -10.42 6.55 -11.13
CA ASP A 50 -11.13 5.50 -11.88
C ASP A 50 -12.54 5.20 -11.31
N THR A 51 -13.27 6.24 -10.89
CA THR A 51 -14.62 6.13 -10.30
C THR A 51 -15.75 5.97 -11.33
N ALA A 52 -15.42 5.92 -12.62
CA ALA A 52 -16.40 5.74 -13.69
C ALA A 52 -17.21 4.43 -13.59
N GLY A 53 -16.55 3.35 -13.15
CA GLY A 53 -17.22 2.07 -12.86
C GLY A 53 -18.12 2.11 -11.63
N ILE A 54 -17.98 3.15 -10.79
CA ILE A 54 -18.78 3.36 -9.57
C ILE A 54 -20.09 4.09 -9.88
N ARG A 55 -20.11 4.95 -10.92
CA ARG A 55 -21.32 5.67 -11.39
C ARG A 55 -22.15 4.91 -12.42
N ARG A 56 -21.56 4.04 -13.27
CA ARG A 56 -22.31 3.20 -14.24
C ARG A 56 -23.06 2.05 -13.55
N ARG A 57 -24.12 2.36 -12.79
CA ARG A 57 -25.13 1.37 -12.39
C ARG A 57 -25.89 0.93 -13.64
N GLY A 58 -25.69 -0.31 -14.08
CA GLY A 58 -26.72 -1.03 -14.86
C GLY A 58 -26.51 -1.17 -16.36
N LYS A 59 -25.47 -1.92 -16.78
CA LYS A 59 -25.43 -2.83 -17.96
C LYS A 59 -23.99 -2.96 -18.47
N VAL A 60 -23.23 -3.96 -17.99
CA VAL A 60 -22.21 -4.61 -18.82
C VAL A 60 -22.15 -6.09 -18.43
N SER A 61 -22.25 -6.94 -19.44
CA SER A 61 -22.34 -8.38 -19.41
C SER A 61 -21.01 -9.08 -19.06
N SER A 62 -21.11 -10.40 -19.01
CA SER A 62 -20.23 -11.49 -18.55
C SER A 62 -18.77 -11.56 -19.03
N SER A 63 -18.19 -10.50 -19.59
CA SER A 63 -16.74 -10.35 -19.87
C SER A 63 -16.01 -9.53 -18.77
N ALA A 64 -16.69 -9.24 -17.66
CA ALA A 64 -16.32 -8.25 -16.66
C ALA A 64 -15.08 -8.58 -15.79
N GLU A 65 -14.69 -9.85 -15.63
CA GLU A 65 -13.60 -10.21 -14.70
C GLU A 65 -12.22 -9.76 -15.17
N VAL A 66 -11.85 -10.05 -16.43
CA VAL A 66 -10.55 -9.68 -17.00
C VAL A 66 -10.42 -8.15 -17.07
N PHE A 67 -11.48 -7.47 -17.50
CA PHE A 67 -11.55 -6.01 -17.49
C PHE A 67 -11.51 -5.42 -16.08
N SER A 68 -12.06 -6.10 -15.07
CA SER A 68 -11.99 -5.64 -13.67
C SER A 68 -10.58 -5.73 -13.09
N VAL A 69 -9.81 -6.77 -13.42
CA VAL A 69 -8.42 -6.92 -12.96
C VAL A 69 -7.49 -5.93 -13.68
N MET A 70 -7.59 -5.79 -15.00
CA MET A 70 -6.80 -4.80 -15.75
C MET A 70 -7.09 -3.36 -15.29
N ARG A 71 -8.35 -3.05 -14.98
CA ARG A 71 -8.73 -1.75 -14.38
C ARG A 71 -8.08 -1.57 -13.02
N ALA A 72 -8.15 -2.58 -12.13
CA ALA A 72 -7.51 -2.51 -10.82
C ALA A 72 -6.00 -2.27 -10.94
N GLU A 73 -5.32 -2.96 -11.85
CA GLU A 73 -3.89 -2.80 -12.09
C GLU A 73 -3.52 -1.36 -12.52
N ARG A 74 -4.28 -0.79 -13.47
CA ARG A 74 -4.10 0.61 -13.89
C ARG A 74 -4.32 1.58 -12.73
N SER A 75 -5.39 1.40 -11.96
CA SER A 75 -5.68 2.24 -10.80
C SER A 75 -4.58 2.15 -9.75
N ILE A 76 -4.10 0.93 -9.44
CA ILE A 76 -3.02 0.71 -8.47
C ILE A 76 -1.76 1.48 -8.88
N ARG A 77 -1.36 1.42 -10.16
CA ARG A 77 -0.16 2.14 -10.63
C ARG A 77 -0.30 3.66 -10.46
N ARG A 78 -1.47 4.22 -10.78
CA ARG A 78 -1.74 5.67 -10.70
C ARG A 78 -1.93 6.17 -9.27
N ALA A 79 -2.34 5.31 -8.34
CA ALA A 79 -2.62 5.69 -6.95
C ALA A 79 -1.36 5.96 -6.12
N ASP A 80 -1.45 6.94 -5.23
CA ASP A 80 -0.48 7.13 -4.14
C ASP A 80 -0.79 6.21 -2.94
N LEU A 81 -2.06 5.84 -2.75
CA LEU A 81 -2.51 4.87 -1.74
C LEU A 81 -3.67 4.03 -2.26
N CYS A 82 -3.60 2.72 -2.04
CA CYS A 82 -4.62 1.76 -2.40
C CYS A 82 -5.54 1.44 -1.22
N VAL A 83 -6.85 1.64 -1.37
CA VAL A 83 -7.85 1.11 -0.44
C VAL A 83 -8.39 -0.19 -1.02
N LEU A 84 -7.99 -1.33 -0.47
CA LEU A 84 -8.44 -2.66 -0.87
C LEU A 84 -9.72 -3.00 -0.11
N VAL A 85 -10.86 -3.06 -0.80
CA VAL A 85 -12.16 -3.38 -0.22
C VAL A 85 -12.45 -4.88 -0.37
N ILE A 86 -12.76 -5.53 0.74
CA ILE A 86 -13.09 -6.96 0.87
C ILE A 86 -14.50 -7.08 1.43
N ASP A 87 -15.28 -8.01 0.90
CA ASP A 87 -16.63 -8.32 1.37
C ASP A 87 -16.57 -9.32 2.54
N LEU A 88 -17.00 -8.90 3.73
CA LEU A 88 -17.00 -9.76 4.91
C LEU A 88 -17.90 -10.99 4.78
N THR A 89 -18.98 -10.90 3.99
CA THR A 89 -19.91 -12.03 3.80
C THR A 89 -19.27 -13.20 3.05
N MET A 90 -18.18 -12.95 2.32
CA MET A 90 -17.43 -13.96 1.58
C MET A 90 -16.04 -14.24 2.17
N GLY A 91 -15.61 -13.45 3.16
CA GLY A 91 -14.22 -13.39 3.61
C GLY A 91 -13.24 -13.04 2.49
N VAL A 92 -11.96 -13.33 2.70
CA VAL A 92 -10.90 -13.10 1.70
C VAL A 92 -10.90 -14.21 0.66
N THR A 93 -11.22 -13.87 -0.58
CA THR A 93 -11.30 -14.81 -1.71
C THR A 93 -10.01 -14.83 -2.55
N ALA A 94 -9.92 -15.75 -3.52
CA ALA A 94 -8.80 -15.82 -4.45
C ALA A 94 -8.61 -14.55 -5.29
N GLN A 95 -9.70 -13.88 -5.70
CA GLN A 95 -9.60 -12.66 -6.49
C GLN A 95 -9.21 -11.45 -5.62
N ASP A 96 -9.52 -11.43 -4.32
CA ASP A 96 -8.98 -10.44 -3.38
C ASP A 96 -7.46 -10.60 -3.24
N LYS A 97 -6.99 -11.84 -3.10
CA LYS A 97 -5.54 -12.16 -3.07
C LYS A 97 -4.84 -11.75 -4.35
N ARG A 98 -5.46 -11.94 -5.53
CA ARG A 98 -4.92 -11.47 -6.81
C ARG A 98 -4.72 -9.95 -6.83
N ILE A 99 -5.74 -9.18 -6.42
CA ILE A 99 -5.65 -7.71 -6.37
C ILE A 99 -4.62 -7.26 -5.32
N ALA A 100 -4.60 -7.90 -4.15
CA ALA A 100 -3.59 -7.65 -3.13
C ALA A 100 -2.16 -7.92 -3.65
N GLY A 101 -1.96 -8.98 -4.43
CA GLY A 101 -0.69 -9.27 -5.09
C GLY A 101 -0.27 -8.17 -6.07
N LEU A 102 -1.20 -7.59 -6.82
CA LEU A 102 -0.91 -6.44 -7.69
C LEU A 102 -0.44 -5.21 -6.89
N ILE A 103 -1.05 -4.95 -5.72
CA ILE A 103 -0.62 -3.87 -4.80
C ILE A 103 0.81 -4.14 -4.32
N GLN A 104 1.11 -5.37 -3.91
CA GLN A 104 2.43 -5.78 -3.43
C GLN A 104 3.49 -5.59 -4.52
N VAL A 105 3.23 -6.07 -5.75
CA VAL A 105 4.14 -5.95 -6.90
C VAL A 105 4.37 -4.48 -7.26
N ALA A 106 3.33 -3.66 -7.24
CA ALA A 106 3.43 -2.23 -7.50
C ALA A 106 4.08 -1.45 -6.35
N ARG A 107 4.36 -2.10 -5.21
CA ARG A 107 4.91 -1.52 -3.98
C ARG A 107 4.18 -0.24 -3.56
N LYS A 108 2.85 -0.30 -3.58
CA LYS A 108 2.00 0.85 -3.23
C LYS A 108 1.61 0.82 -1.75
N PRO A 109 1.57 2.00 -1.09
CA PRO A 109 0.89 2.14 0.19
C PRO A 109 -0.53 1.60 0.12
N ALA A 110 -1.01 0.98 1.19
CA ALA A 110 -2.33 0.38 1.20
C ALA A 110 -3.01 0.32 2.56
N ILE A 111 -4.35 0.28 2.52
CA ILE A 111 -5.25 0.04 3.65
C ILE A 111 -6.26 -1.01 3.19
N ALA A 112 -6.51 -2.03 4.00
CA ALA A 112 -7.57 -3.00 3.75
C ALA A 112 -8.84 -2.59 4.49
N VAL A 113 -9.97 -2.62 3.79
CA VAL A 113 -11.30 -2.32 4.32
C VAL A 113 -12.16 -3.57 4.21
N LEU A 114 -12.49 -4.15 5.35
CA LEU A 114 -13.46 -5.22 5.48
C LEU A 114 -14.85 -4.59 5.56
N ASN A 115 -15.62 -4.71 4.50
CA ASN A 115 -16.90 -4.03 4.33
C ASN A 115 -18.08 -5.00 4.48
N LYS A 116 -19.29 -4.45 4.64
CA LYS A 116 -20.56 -5.15 4.86
C LYS A 116 -20.64 -5.84 6.22
N TRP A 117 -20.12 -5.17 7.24
CA TRP A 117 -20.17 -5.64 8.62
C TRP A 117 -21.60 -5.84 9.13
N ASP A 118 -22.55 -5.07 8.63
CA ASP A 118 -23.99 -5.19 8.89
C ASP A 118 -24.60 -6.51 8.41
N LEU A 119 -23.97 -7.19 7.44
CA LEU A 119 -24.49 -8.42 6.84
C LEU A 119 -23.87 -9.69 7.41
N VAL A 120 -22.92 -9.58 8.35
CA VAL A 120 -22.36 -10.74 9.04
C VAL A 120 -22.97 -10.83 10.43
N GLU A 121 -23.48 -12.01 10.78
CA GLU A 121 -24.02 -12.25 12.11
C GLU A 121 -22.88 -12.22 13.13
N PRO A 122 -22.91 -11.29 14.10
CA PRO A 122 -21.88 -11.25 15.13
C PRO A 122 -22.05 -12.45 16.07
N GLY A 123 -20.94 -13.08 16.44
CA GLY A 123 -20.92 -13.99 17.58
C GLY A 123 -21.31 -13.27 18.90
N ARG A 124 -21.41 -14.03 20.00
CA ARG A 124 -21.82 -13.49 21.33
C ARG A 124 -21.08 -12.22 21.75
N ASP A 125 -19.79 -12.10 21.42
CA ASP A 125 -18.99 -10.88 21.60
C ASP A 125 -18.59 -10.27 20.24
N LYS A 126 -19.28 -9.19 19.87
CA LYS A 126 -19.06 -8.44 18.63
C LYS A 126 -17.64 -7.89 18.50
N LYS A 127 -16.99 -7.52 19.60
CA LYS A 127 -15.62 -6.97 19.61
C LYS A 127 -14.60 -8.07 19.39
N GLN A 128 -14.76 -9.20 20.07
CA GLN A 128 -13.90 -10.36 19.85
C GLN A 128 -14.04 -10.88 18.41
N TRP A 129 -15.27 -11.04 17.94
CA TRP A 129 -15.55 -11.47 16.56
C TRP A 129 -14.90 -10.56 15.52
N GLY A 130 -14.99 -9.24 15.71
CA GLY A 130 -14.33 -8.27 14.83
C GLY A 130 -12.80 -8.42 14.81
N ARG A 131 -12.17 -8.78 15.93
CA ARG A 131 -10.72 -9.06 15.98
C ARG A 131 -10.37 -10.33 15.22
N GLU A 132 -11.16 -11.39 15.41
CA GLU A 132 -10.95 -12.68 14.73
C GLU A 132 -11.03 -12.52 13.20
N LEU A 133 -11.99 -11.74 12.69
CA LEU A 133 -12.09 -11.44 11.26
C LEU A 133 -10.90 -10.62 10.73
N ILE A 134 -10.39 -9.68 11.53
CA ILE A 134 -9.18 -8.92 11.16
C ILE A 134 -7.97 -9.84 11.07
N GLU A 135 -7.78 -10.73 12.05
CA GLU A 135 -6.66 -11.67 12.07
C GLU A 135 -6.77 -12.71 10.95
N GLU A 136 -7.98 -13.21 10.68
CA GLU A 136 -8.21 -14.10 9.54
C GLU A 136 -7.86 -13.40 8.23
N ALA A 137 -8.34 -12.17 8.03
CA ALA A 137 -8.02 -11.40 6.84
C ALA A 137 -6.51 -11.19 6.71
N ARG A 138 -5.83 -10.74 7.77
CA ARG A 138 -4.36 -10.57 7.82
C ARG A 138 -3.63 -11.85 7.44
N SER A 139 -4.04 -12.99 8.00
CA SER A 139 -3.47 -14.30 7.65
C SER A 139 -3.65 -14.63 6.16
N ARG A 140 -4.81 -14.33 5.58
CA ARG A 140 -5.07 -14.60 4.15
C ARG A 140 -4.30 -13.68 3.19
N ILE A 141 -3.94 -12.45 3.61
CA ILE A 141 -3.12 -11.48 2.86
C ILE A 141 -1.77 -11.23 3.54
N PHE A 142 -1.16 -12.25 4.13
CA PHE A 142 0.10 -12.16 4.90
C PHE A 142 1.28 -11.49 4.17
N PHE A 143 1.28 -11.51 2.84
CA PHE A 143 2.28 -10.86 2.00
C PHE A 143 2.12 -9.31 1.93
N LEU A 144 1.06 -8.79 2.55
CA LEU A 144 0.79 -7.39 2.84
C LEU A 144 0.70 -7.16 4.36
N ASP A 145 1.59 -7.79 5.14
CA ASP A 145 1.66 -7.70 6.61
C ASP A 145 1.62 -6.28 7.19
N TYR A 146 2.16 -5.31 6.45
CA TYR A 146 2.19 -3.90 6.79
C TYR A 146 0.84 -3.18 6.68
N VAL A 147 -0.14 -3.77 6.00
CA VAL A 147 -1.40 -3.10 5.68
C VAL A 147 -2.32 -3.06 6.90
N PRO A 148 -2.74 -1.87 7.38
CA PRO A 148 -3.75 -1.76 8.41
C PRO A 148 -5.11 -2.20 7.86
N VAL A 149 -5.90 -2.83 8.73
CA VAL A 149 -7.22 -3.37 8.40
C VAL A 149 -8.29 -2.59 9.17
N LEU A 150 -9.35 -2.19 8.49
CA LEU A 150 -10.49 -1.46 9.04
C LEU A 150 -11.79 -2.18 8.70
N ILE A 151 -12.68 -2.37 9.69
CA ILE A 151 -14.05 -2.86 9.47
C ILE A 151 -14.98 -1.67 9.24
N THR A 152 -15.87 -1.77 8.24
CA THR A 152 -16.82 -0.71 7.87
C THR A 152 -18.19 -1.25 7.44
N THR A 153 -19.19 -0.38 7.51
CA THR A 153 -20.50 -0.56 6.88
C THR A 153 -20.73 0.58 5.90
N ALA A 154 -20.30 0.39 4.64
CA ALA A 154 -20.38 1.46 3.65
C ALA A 154 -21.82 1.88 3.26
N SER A 155 -22.83 1.04 3.51
CA SER A 155 -24.25 1.36 3.28
C SER A 155 -24.77 2.43 4.24
N THR A 156 -24.32 2.39 5.51
CA THR A 156 -24.73 3.33 6.57
C THR A 156 -23.69 4.41 6.84
N GLY A 157 -22.46 4.25 6.34
CA GLY A 157 -21.32 5.13 6.62
C GLY A 157 -20.57 4.78 7.91
N GLU A 158 -20.98 3.72 8.62
CA GLU A 158 -20.34 3.33 9.88
C GLU A 158 -18.84 3.07 9.69
N ASN A 159 -18.03 3.71 10.54
CA ASN A 159 -16.56 3.63 10.55
C ASN A 159 -15.85 4.11 9.27
N VAL A 160 -16.57 4.65 8.28
CA VAL A 160 -15.95 5.18 7.04
C VAL A 160 -15.02 6.35 7.34
N ASP A 161 -15.37 7.23 8.28
CA ASP A 161 -14.52 8.35 8.71
C ASP A 161 -13.15 7.91 9.25
N ARG A 162 -13.06 6.72 9.86
CA ARG A 162 -11.81 6.19 10.40
C ARG A 162 -10.79 5.89 9.31
N LEU A 163 -11.22 5.74 8.05
CA LEU A 163 -10.33 5.59 6.90
C LEU A 163 -9.41 6.81 6.76
N PHE A 164 -9.93 8.02 6.91
CA PHE A 164 -9.14 9.25 6.80
C PHE A 164 -8.13 9.39 7.94
N ALA A 165 -8.52 9.01 9.15
CA ALA A 165 -7.60 8.95 10.28
C ALA A 165 -6.46 7.93 10.04
N LEU A 166 -6.76 6.79 9.41
CA LEU A 166 -5.72 5.84 9.00
C LEU A 166 -4.83 6.39 7.89
N ILE A 167 -5.39 7.05 6.87
CA ILE A 167 -4.59 7.68 5.80
C ILE A 167 -3.60 8.70 6.40
N GLN A 168 -4.04 9.54 7.32
CA GLN A 168 -3.15 10.47 8.03
C GLN A 168 -2.06 9.75 8.84
N LYS A 169 -2.39 8.61 9.48
CA LYS A 169 -1.37 7.79 10.17
C LYS A 169 -0.33 7.25 9.19
N VAL A 170 -0.75 6.79 8.00
CA VAL A 170 0.16 6.34 6.93
C VAL A 170 1.05 7.49 6.45
N GLN A 171 0.49 8.69 6.24
CA GLN A 171 1.28 9.89 5.89
C GLN A 171 2.32 10.24 6.94
N ARG A 172 1.95 10.20 8.23
CA ARG A 172 2.90 10.44 9.34
C ARG A 172 4.00 9.38 9.36
N ALA A 173 3.66 8.12 9.12
CA ALA A 173 4.63 7.03 9.05
C ALA A 173 5.60 7.20 7.86
N ALA A 174 5.14 7.71 6.72
CA ALA A 174 5.98 7.95 5.53
C ALA A 174 7.06 9.00 5.76
N ARG A 175 6.83 9.91 6.71
CA ARG A 175 7.77 10.96 7.12
C ARG A 175 8.76 10.51 8.19
N LYS A 176 8.63 9.28 8.72
CA LYS A 176 9.55 8.76 9.74
C LYS A 176 10.91 8.43 9.14
N HIS A 177 11.95 8.82 9.87
CA HIS A 177 13.32 8.60 9.47
C HIS A 177 14.08 7.85 10.58
N ILE A 178 14.67 6.71 10.23
CA ILE A 178 15.58 5.96 11.09
C ILE A 178 16.99 6.53 10.89
N GLY A 179 17.56 7.10 11.94
CA GLY A 179 18.94 7.60 11.92
C GLY A 179 19.94 6.54 11.45
N THR A 180 20.90 6.91 10.62
CA THR A 180 21.86 5.97 10.00
C THR A 180 22.59 5.13 11.04
N GLY A 181 22.97 5.69 12.18
CA GLY A 181 23.60 4.94 13.28
C GLY A 181 22.70 3.84 13.86
N VAL A 182 21.41 4.15 14.09
CA VAL A 182 20.42 3.17 14.58
C VAL A 182 20.21 2.07 13.55
N LEU A 183 20.01 2.44 12.29
CA LEU A 183 19.82 1.50 11.19
C LEU A 183 21.01 0.54 11.03
N ASN A 184 22.23 1.06 11.06
CA ASN A 184 23.43 0.24 10.91
C ASN A 184 23.63 -0.71 12.08
N ARG A 185 23.37 -0.29 13.33
CA ARG A 185 23.42 -1.20 14.49
C ARG A 185 22.39 -2.32 14.37
N LEU A 186 21.15 -1.96 14.03
CA LEU A 186 20.06 -2.92 13.85
C LEU A 186 20.40 -3.95 12.77
N LEU A 187 20.86 -3.51 11.61
CA LEU A 187 21.16 -4.43 10.52
C LEU A 187 22.42 -5.26 10.76
N ARG A 188 23.44 -4.72 11.45
CA ARG A 188 24.61 -5.52 11.86
C ARG A 188 24.20 -6.66 12.79
N HIS A 189 23.41 -6.34 13.82
CA HIS A 189 22.87 -7.35 14.73
C HIS A 189 22.03 -8.40 14.00
N ALA A 190 21.22 -7.99 13.01
CA ALA A 190 20.45 -8.93 12.18
C ALA A 190 21.35 -9.86 11.35
N PHE A 191 22.44 -9.36 10.77
CA PHE A 191 23.41 -10.17 10.02
C PHE A 191 24.21 -11.13 10.91
N GLU A 192 24.46 -10.76 12.17
CA GLU A 192 25.14 -11.60 13.16
C GLU A 192 24.22 -12.69 13.71
N ALA A 193 22.99 -12.33 14.09
CA ALA A 193 22.00 -13.25 14.65
C ALA A 193 21.51 -14.28 13.63
N ASN A 194 21.38 -13.88 12.35
CA ASN A 194 21.00 -14.77 11.27
C ASN A 194 21.90 -14.53 10.04
N PRO A 195 23.06 -15.20 9.97
CA PRO A 195 23.98 -15.03 8.85
C PRO A 195 23.37 -15.44 7.50
N PRO A 196 23.59 -14.68 6.42
CA PRO A 196 23.09 -15.05 5.10
C PRO A 196 23.64 -16.41 4.64
N ALA A 197 22.82 -17.17 3.91
CA ALA A 197 23.24 -18.42 3.28
C ALA A 197 24.37 -18.17 2.26
N LEU A 198 25.17 -19.22 2.01
CA LEU A 198 26.18 -19.18 0.95
C LEU A 198 25.49 -19.35 -0.41
N LEU A 199 25.74 -18.42 -1.33
CA LEU A 199 25.32 -18.52 -2.72
C LEU A 199 26.57 -18.55 -3.60
N LYS A 200 26.75 -19.62 -4.38
CA LYS A 200 27.95 -19.84 -5.22
C LYS A 200 29.26 -19.68 -4.42
N GLY A 201 29.32 -20.28 -3.23
CA GLY A 201 30.48 -20.24 -2.33
C GLY A 201 30.75 -18.90 -1.65
N ARG A 202 29.86 -17.90 -1.81
CA ARG A 202 30.04 -16.55 -1.24
C ARG A 202 28.87 -16.16 -0.34
N ARG A 203 29.19 -15.45 0.74
CA ARG A 203 28.21 -14.87 1.66
C ARG A 203 27.95 -13.40 1.33
N LEU A 204 26.69 -12.97 1.42
CA LEU A 204 26.33 -11.55 1.40
C LEU A 204 26.99 -10.84 2.59
N LYS A 205 27.67 -9.72 2.35
CA LYS A 205 28.30 -8.90 3.38
C LYS A 205 27.71 -7.50 3.33
N LEU A 206 27.23 -7.02 4.47
CA LEU A 206 26.78 -5.63 4.65
C LEU A 206 27.98 -4.76 5.05
N PHE A 207 28.19 -3.66 4.34
CA PHE A 207 29.17 -2.64 4.74
C PHE A 207 28.52 -1.57 5.60
N TYR A 208 27.46 -0.97 5.06
CA TYR A 208 26.62 0.00 5.75
C TYR A 208 25.27 0.15 5.04
N ALA A 209 24.34 0.80 5.71
CA ALA A 209 23.03 1.14 5.17
C ALA A 209 22.68 2.60 5.45
N THR A 210 21.80 3.17 4.62
CA THR A 210 21.17 4.47 4.86
C THR A 210 19.71 4.41 4.45
N GLN A 211 18.86 5.21 5.09
CA GLN A 211 17.57 5.55 4.52
C GLN A 211 17.79 6.66 3.48
N ALA A 212 17.23 6.51 2.28
CA ALA A 212 17.27 7.55 1.27
C ALA A 212 16.40 8.73 1.74
N LYS A 213 16.81 9.95 1.37
CA LYS A 213 15.91 11.10 1.52
C LYS A 213 14.81 10.93 0.48
N ASN A 214 13.56 10.72 0.92
CA ASN A 214 12.41 10.61 0.04
C ASN A 214 12.32 11.87 -0.85
N SER A 215 12.78 11.78 -2.11
CA SER A 215 12.69 12.86 -3.08
C SER A 215 11.40 12.82 -3.92
N GLY A 216 10.40 12.01 -3.52
CA GLY A 216 9.13 11.88 -4.24
C GLY A 216 9.24 11.25 -5.63
N LEU A 217 10.41 10.70 -5.99
CA LEU A 217 10.69 10.16 -7.33
C LEU A 217 11.08 8.69 -7.21
N HIS A 218 10.09 7.81 -7.10
CA HIS A 218 10.22 6.50 -7.73
C HIS A 218 9.74 6.65 -9.17
N PRO A 219 10.63 6.53 -10.18
CA PRO A 219 10.19 6.46 -11.56
C PRO A 219 9.54 5.08 -11.75
N VAL A 220 8.23 5.02 -11.53
CA VAL A 220 7.42 4.16 -12.39
C VAL A 220 7.36 4.93 -13.70
N GLU A 221 8.10 4.48 -14.70
CA GLU A 221 8.12 5.08 -16.04
C GLU A 221 6.67 5.43 -16.47
N THR A 222 6.35 6.71 -16.39
CA THR A 222 5.08 7.27 -16.84
C THR A 222 5.41 8.49 -17.65
N SER A 223 5.72 8.22 -18.92
CA SER A 223 5.90 9.20 -19.96
C SER A 223 4.56 9.83 -20.34
N VAL A 224 3.90 10.60 -19.47
CA VAL A 224 2.86 11.56 -19.90
C VAL A 224 2.70 12.69 -18.89
N GLY A 225 3.09 13.91 -19.28
CA GLY A 225 2.64 15.16 -18.66
C GLY A 225 3.66 15.85 -17.74
N LYS A 226 4.04 17.09 -18.11
CA LYS A 226 4.84 17.99 -17.27
C LYS A 226 4.12 18.24 -15.92
N ALA A 227 4.81 18.01 -14.82
CA ALA A 227 4.32 18.33 -13.47
C ALA A 227 4.17 19.84 -13.28
N SER A 228 3.06 20.29 -12.70
CA SER A 228 2.81 21.68 -12.31
C SER A 228 3.19 21.92 -10.86
N ALA A 229 3.43 23.19 -10.47
CA ALA A 229 3.92 23.59 -9.15
C ALA A 229 2.98 23.26 -7.96
N SER A 230 1.76 22.76 -8.21
CA SER A 230 0.82 22.28 -7.18
C SER A 230 1.04 20.79 -6.81
N ASP A 231 1.96 20.08 -7.44
CA ASP A 231 2.20 18.63 -7.28
C ASP A 231 3.06 18.26 -6.05
N LYS A 232 3.19 19.19 -5.08
CA LYS A 232 4.01 19.04 -3.87
C LYS A 232 3.55 17.92 -2.92
N SER A 233 2.35 17.36 -3.08
CA SER A 233 1.81 16.29 -2.22
C SER A 233 2.23 14.88 -2.61
N ARG A 234 2.81 14.66 -3.81
CA ARG A 234 3.27 13.33 -4.26
C ARG A 234 4.37 12.71 -3.37
N GLY A 235 4.97 13.49 -2.48
CA GLY A 235 5.96 13.02 -1.49
C GLY A 235 5.37 12.51 -0.16
N ASP A 236 4.11 12.78 0.15
CA ASP A 236 3.57 12.57 1.51
C ASP A 236 3.24 11.12 1.86
N LEU A 237 3.19 10.25 0.86
CA LEU A 237 2.93 8.82 1.00
C LEU A 237 4.05 7.97 0.41
N ALA A 238 5.20 8.57 0.10
CA ALA A 238 6.33 7.85 -0.47
C ALA A 238 6.82 6.74 0.47
N PRO A 239 6.86 5.47 0.01
CA PRO A 239 7.44 4.38 0.78
C PRO A 239 8.87 4.70 1.24
N PRO A 240 9.28 4.35 2.47
CA PRO A 240 10.65 4.53 2.92
C PRO A 240 11.60 3.62 2.14
N GLU A 241 12.62 4.22 1.52
CA GLU A 241 13.68 3.50 0.84
C GLU A 241 14.94 3.36 1.70
N PHE A 242 15.44 2.14 1.83
CA PHE A 242 16.69 1.81 2.50
C PHE A 242 17.69 1.27 1.49
N VAL A 243 18.84 1.93 1.41
CA VAL A 243 19.94 1.55 0.52
C VAL A 243 21.00 0.81 1.33
N LEU A 244 21.20 -0.46 1.03
CA LEU A 244 22.21 -1.32 1.65
C LEU A 244 23.41 -1.45 0.72
N PHE A 245 24.58 -1.04 1.21
CA PHE A 245 25.84 -1.19 0.49
C PHE A 245 26.45 -2.54 0.85
N VAL A 246 26.53 -3.42 -0.15
CA VAL A 246 26.94 -4.81 0.02
C VAL A 246 28.09 -5.19 -0.90
N ASN A 247 28.67 -6.36 -0.69
CA ASN A 247 29.69 -6.91 -1.57
C ASN A 247 29.15 -7.29 -2.96
N ASP A 248 27.95 -7.87 -3.05
CA ASP A 248 27.30 -8.21 -4.33
C ASP A 248 25.79 -8.34 -4.13
N PRO A 249 24.98 -7.45 -4.75
CA PRO A 249 23.53 -7.45 -4.63
C PRO A 249 22.86 -8.77 -5.03
N ARG A 250 23.50 -9.58 -5.88
CA ARG A 250 22.93 -10.85 -6.37
C ARG A 250 22.97 -11.98 -5.33
N LEU A 251 23.65 -11.75 -4.20
CA LEU A 251 23.75 -12.74 -3.12
C LEU A 251 22.56 -12.68 -2.14
N ILE A 252 21.65 -11.71 -2.25
CA ILE A 252 20.46 -11.66 -1.41
C ILE A 252 19.37 -12.60 -1.94
N THR A 253 18.77 -13.38 -1.06
CA THR A 253 17.56 -14.15 -1.36
C THR A 253 16.32 -13.35 -0.99
N GLU A 254 15.18 -13.70 -1.58
CA GLU A 254 13.89 -13.07 -1.22
C GLU A 254 13.50 -13.31 0.25
N SER A 255 13.79 -14.50 0.78
CA SER A 255 13.58 -14.82 2.20
C SER A 255 14.41 -13.92 3.11
N TYR A 256 15.69 -13.70 2.77
CA TYR A 256 16.57 -12.85 3.55
C TYR A 256 16.19 -11.37 3.44
N ARG A 257 15.74 -10.93 2.27
CA ARG A 257 15.15 -9.59 2.08
C ARG A 257 13.98 -9.35 3.03
N ARG A 258 13.01 -10.26 3.08
CA ARG A 258 11.85 -10.16 4.00
C ARG A 258 12.27 -10.17 5.46
N TYR A 259 13.26 -10.99 5.81
CA TYR A 259 13.84 -10.98 7.15
C TYR A 259 14.41 -9.58 7.51
N LEU A 260 15.19 -8.96 6.64
CA LEU A 260 15.73 -7.62 6.88
C LEU A 260 14.63 -6.55 6.95
N GLU A 261 13.62 -6.63 6.09
CA GLU A 261 12.44 -5.75 6.15
C GLU A 261 11.71 -5.89 7.49
N ALA A 262 11.48 -7.11 7.97
CA ALA A 262 10.87 -7.36 9.28
C ALA A 262 11.70 -6.77 10.44
N ARG A 263 13.04 -6.89 10.39
CA ARG A 263 13.93 -6.24 11.37
C ARG A 263 13.83 -4.73 11.31
N ILE A 264 13.76 -4.11 10.13
CA ILE A 264 13.56 -2.65 10.01
C ILE A 264 12.23 -2.23 10.63
N ARG A 265 11.17 -3.03 10.44
CA ARG A 265 9.84 -2.77 11.00
C ARG A 265 9.79 -2.80 12.53
N GLU A 266 10.73 -3.49 13.20
CA GLU A 266 10.84 -3.45 14.66
C GLU A 266 11.28 -2.08 15.19
N ALA A 267 12.09 -1.34 14.41
CA ALA A 267 12.49 0.01 14.78
C ALA A 267 11.42 1.06 14.42
N GLU A 268 10.78 0.91 13.27
CA GLU A 268 9.64 1.73 12.86
C GLU A 268 8.67 0.88 12.03
N PRO A 269 7.43 0.63 12.50
CA PRO A 269 6.51 -0.28 11.83
C PRO A 269 6.13 0.08 10.40
N TYR A 270 6.17 1.37 10.04
CA TYR A 270 5.74 1.87 8.72
C TYR A 270 4.37 1.34 8.29
N ALA A 271 3.38 1.45 9.19
CA ALA A 271 2.03 0.94 8.95
C ALA A 271 1.43 1.54 7.67
N GLY A 272 0.92 0.67 6.79
CA GLY A 272 0.33 1.01 5.50
C GLY A 272 1.35 1.29 4.40
N LEU A 273 2.64 1.20 4.67
CA LEU A 273 3.71 1.44 3.71
C LEU A 273 4.54 0.17 3.45
N PRO A 274 4.80 -0.17 2.18
CA PRO A 274 5.87 -1.11 1.86
C PRO A 274 7.22 -0.49 2.21
N ILE A 275 8.22 -1.34 2.46
CA ILE A 275 9.61 -0.90 2.57
C ILE A 275 10.30 -1.15 1.23
N ILE A 276 11.04 -0.18 0.72
CA ILE A 276 11.84 -0.34 -0.49
C ILE A 276 13.27 -0.65 -0.06
N LEU A 277 13.71 -1.90 -0.25
CA LEU A 277 15.09 -2.29 0.06
C LEU A 277 15.94 -2.36 -1.22
N THR A 278 16.80 -1.37 -1.41
CA THR A 278 17.70 -1.27 -2.57
C THR A 278 19.10 -1.73 -2.17
N LEU A 279 19.68 -2.67 -2.92
CA LEU A 279 21.05 -3.13 -2.69
C LEU A 279 21.98 -2.51 -3.73
N ARG A 280 23.10 -1.95 -3.27
CA ARG A 280 24.16 -1.42 -4.14
C ARG A 280 25.47 -2.13 -3.86
N ALA A 281 26.16 -2.54 -4.91
CA ALA A 281 27.54 -2.96 -4.76
C ALA A 281 28.37 -1.75 -4.30
N ARG A 282 29.18 -1.92 -3.27
CA ARG A 282 30.17 -0.90 -2.94
C ARG A 282 31.12 -0.78 -4.13
N ALA A 283 31.31 0.43 -4.65
CA ALA A 283 32.32 0.68 -5.66
C ALA A 283 33.65 0.14 -5.12
N ARG A 284 34.26 -0.81 -5.83
CA ARG A 284 35.65 -1.17 -5.55
C ARG A 284 36.43 0.11 -5.78
N ASN A 285 37.10 0.62 -4.75
CA ASN A 285 38.16 1.60 -4.98
C ASN A 285 39.19 0.90 -5.86
N VAL A 286 39.13 1.13 -7.17
CA VAL A 286 40.21 0.80 -8.10
C VAL A 286 41.30 1.84 -7.85
N SER A 287 42.02 1.69 -6.74
CA SER A 287 43.38 2.21 -6.52
C SER A 287 43.77 2.06 -5.04
N ARG A 288 44.67 1.12 -4.76
CA ARG A 288 45.98 1.41 -4.14
C ARG A 288 46.77 0.09 -3.99
N ARG A 289 47.76 -0.02 -4.89
CA ARG A 289 48.91 -0.94 -4.95
C ARG A 289 48.62 -2.39 -5.35
#